data_AF-A0A7L5YWK4-F1
#
_entry.id   AF-A0A7L5YWK4-F1
#
_cell.length_a   1.000
_cell.length_b   1.000
_cell.length_c   1.000
_cell.angle_alpha   90.00
_cell.angle_beta   90.00
_cell.angle_gamma   90.00
#
_symmetry.space_group_name_H-M   'P 1'
#
loop_
_entity.id
_entity.type
_entity.pdbx_description
1 polymer ?
#
loop_
_entity_poly.entity_id
_entity_poly.type
_entity_poly.pdbx_seq_one_letter_code
_entity_poly.pdbx_strand_id
1 'polypeptide(L)' 'MLIDAQHILDLTEVVRQELWLSQGLAPLCRPDCRGLCPTCGQDLNTGPCSCHDDEVDTRWAALRSLLHNEDKEVS' A
#
# COMPACT_ATOMS: atom_id res chain seq x y z
N MET A 1 -3.44 -3.71 29.03
CA MET A 1 -2.29 -4.23 29.82
C MET A 1 -2.82 -4.83 31.10
N LEU A 2 -2.62 -6.12 31.30
CA LEU A 2 -3.02 -6.86 32.49
C LEU A 2 -1.76 -7.46 33.10
N ILE A 3 -1.60 -7.32 34.42
CA ILE A 3 -0.54 -7.98 35.19
C ILE A 3 -1.22 -9.17 35.87
N ASP A 4 -0.66 -10.37 35.71
CA ASP A 4 -1.24 -11.57 36.31
C ASP A 4 -0.87 -11.74 37.79
N ALA A 5 -1.41 -12.78 38.43
CA ALA A 5 -1.14 -13.09 39.83
C ALA A 5 0.33 -13.51 40.09
N GLN A 6 1.08 -13.84 39.05
CA GLN A 6 2.50 -14.17 39.09
C GLN A 6 3.37 -12.92 38.87
N HIS A 7 2.78 -11.73 38.76
CA HIS A 7 3.44 -10.47 38.46
C HIS A 7 4.12 -10.45 37.08
N ILE A 8 3.61 -11.23 36.14
CA ILE A 8 4.06 -11.22 34.75
C ILE A 8 3.25 -10.19 33.98
N LEU A 9 3.96 -9.36 33.21
CA LEU A 9 3.37 -8.41 32.28
C LEU A 9 3.44 -9.00 30.87
N ASP A 10 2.27 -9.27 30.27
CA ASP A 10 2.19 -9.67 28.87
C ASP A 10 2.22 -8.44 27.96
N LEU A 11 3.30 -8.32 27.17
CA LEU A 11 3.53 -7.25 26.21
C LEU A 11 3.17 -7.64 24.77
N THR A 12 2.71 -8.87 24.54
CA THR A 12 2.52 -9.43 23.19
C THR A 12 1.64 -8.53 22.33
N GLU A 13 0.49 -8.08 22.84
CA GLU A 13 -0.42 -7.20 22.09
C GLU A 13 0.20 -5.84 21.78
N VAL A 14 0.81 -5.20 22.77
CA VAL A 14 1.39 -3.86 22.62
C VAL A 14 2.53 -3.87 21.60
N VAL A 15 3.43 -4.85 21.71
CA VAL A 15 4.53 -5.02 20.76
C VAL A 15 4.00 -5.32 19.36
N ARG A 16 2.97 -6.16 19.25
CA ARG A 16 2.35 -6.47 17.95
C ARG A 16 1.79 -5.22 17.30
N GLN A 17 1.04 -4.40 18.03
CA GLN A 17 0.44 -3.17 17.51
C GLN A 17 1.50 -2.19 17.02
N GLU A 18 2.55 -1.97 17.83
CA GLU A 18 3.65 -1.08 17.45
C GLU A 18 4.38 -1.58 16.20
N LEU A 19 4.63 -2.89 16.08
CA LEU A 19 5.24 -3.47 14.89
C LEU A 19 4.38 -3.21 13.64
N TRP A 20 3.07 -3.38 13.73
CA TRP A 20 2.14 -3.09 12.63
C TRP A 20 2.16 -1.62 12.22
N LEU A 21 2.13 -0.70 13.18
CA LEU A 21 2.14 0.74 12.92
C LEU A 21 3.48 1.23 12.37
N SER A 22 4.59 0.58 12.77
CA SER A 22 5.94 0.91 12.29
C SER A 22 6.20 0.44 10.86
N GLN A 23 5.37 -0.46 10.32
CA GLN A 23 5.55 -0.99 8.99
C GLN A 23 5.07 0.00 7.92
N GLY A 24 5.82 0.10 6.81
CA GLY A 24 5.46 0.98 5.70
C GLY A 24 4.11 0.60 5.07
N LEU A 25 3.43 1.58 4.47
CA LEU A 25 2.10 1.43 3.83
C LEU A 25 2.04 0.33 2.75
N ALA A 26 3.17 0.06 2.09
CA ALA A 26 3.32 -1.01 1.11
C ALA A 26 4.65 -1.73 1.35
N PRO A 27 4.71 -2.67 2.30
CA PRO A 27 5.96 -3.35 2.61
C PRO A 27 6.37 -4.23 1.43
N LEU A 28 7.52 -3.93 0.85
CA LEU A 28 8.10 -4.69 -0.25
C LEU A 28 8.92 -5.87 0.28
N CYS A 29 9.00 -6.93 -0.54
CA CYS A 29 9.78 -8.13 -0.23
C CYS A 29 11.30 -7.86 -0.15
N ARG A 30 11.76 -6.82 -0.84
CA ARG A 30 13.14 -6.31 -0.94
C ARG A 30 13.12 -4.88 -1.49
N PRO A 31 14.21 -4.08 -1.37
CA PRO A 31 14.22 -2.68 -1.81
C PRO A 31 13.87 -2.44 -3.28
N ASP A 32 14.16 -3.40 -4.16
CA ASP A 32 13.92 -3.36 -5.61
C ASP A 32 12.74 -4.25 -6.06
N CYS A 33 11.90 -4.70 -5.12
CA CYS A 33 10.75 -5.56 -5.41
C CYS A 33 9.74 -4.79 -6.28
N ARG A 34 9.47 -5.28 -7.50
CA ARG A 34 8.46 -4.68 -8.40
C ARG A 34 7.01 -4.89 -7.93
N GLY A 35 6.81 -5.69 -6.88
CA GLY A 35 5.50 -5.96 -6.29
C GLY A 35 4.64 -6.91 -7.13
N LEU A 36 3.36 -6.98 -6.77
CA LEU A 36 2.35 -7.77 -7.48
C LEU A 36 1.45 -6.83 -8.28
N CYS A 37 0.93 -7.32 -9.41
CA CYS A 37 -0.13 -6.60 -10.13
C CYS A 37 -1.37 -6.46 -9.22
N PRO A 38 -1.89 -5.23 -8.99
CA PRO A 38 -3.05 -5.02 -8.12
C PRO A 38 -4.35 -5.63 -8.69
N THR A 39 -4.38 -5.91 -9.99
CA THR A 39 -5.54 -6.46 -10.69
C THR A 39 -5.54 -7.99 -10.73
N CYS A 40 -4.41 -8.62 -11.03
CA CYS A 40 -4.33 -10.09 -11.23
C CYS A 40 -3.38 -10.82 -10.27
N GLY A 41 -2.59 -10.11 -9.46
CA GLY A 41 -1.65 -10.72 -8.53
C GLY A 41 -0.35 -11.27 -9.14
N GLN A 42 -0.14 -11.12 -10.45
CA GLN A 42 1.11 -11.54 -11.12
C GLN A 42 2.33 -10.91 -10.44
N ASP A 43 3.36 -11.73 -10.17
CA ASP A 43 4.65 -11.24 -9.70
C ASP A 43 5.35 -10.45 -10.80
N LEU A 44 5.37 -9.13 -10.65
CA LEU A 44 5.98 -8.23 -11.60
C LEU A 44 7.50 -8.41 -11.65
N ASN A 45 8.11 -9.06 -10.66
CA ASN A 45 9.52 -9.44 -10.71
C ASN A 45 9.84 -10.49 -11.78
N THR A 46 8.85 -11.30 -12.20
CA THR A 46 9.03 -12.34 -13.23
C THR A 46 8.77 -11.83 -14.65
N GLY A 47 8.06 -10.71 -14.80
CA GLY A 47 7.69 -10.15 -16.09
C GLY A 47 6.47 -9.23 -15.99
N PRO A 48 6.11 -8.53 -17.09
CA PRO A 48 4.93 -7.69 -17.13
C PRO A 48 3.63 -8.53 -17.08
N CYS A 49 2.57 -7.97 -16.51
CA CYS A 49 1.22 -8.50 -16.65
C CYS A 49 0.54 -7.97 -17.92
N SER A 50 -0.54 -8.62 -18.35
CA SER A 50 -1.36 -8.20 -19.50
C SER A 50 -2.65 -7.46 -19.11
N CYS A 51 -2.75 -6.96 -17.88
CA CYS A 51 -3.92 -6.17 -17.44
C CYS A 51 -3.97 -4.83 -18.18
N HIS A 52 -5.18 -4.36 -18.50
CA HIS A 52 -5.40 -3.02 -19.03
C HIS A 52 -5.55 -2.04 -17.86
N ASP A 53 -4.89 -0.89 -17.93
CA ASP A 53 -4.91 0.15 -16.88
C ASP A 53 -6.17 1.05 -16.92
N ASP A 54 -7.11 0.79 -17.82
CA ASP A 54 -8.06 1.81 -18.26
C ASP A 54 -9.42 1.82 -17.58
N GLU A 55 -9.68 0.93 -16.61
CA GLU A 55 -10.96 0.93 -15.90
C GLU A 55 -10.98 2.00 -14.80
N VAL A 56 -11.05 3.26 -15.23
CA VAL A 56 -11.35 4.38 -14.32
C VAL A 56 -12.77 4.18 -13.80
N ASP A 57 -12.86 3.96 -12.49
CA ASP A 57 -14.13 3.87 -11.79
C ASP A 57 -14.97 5.14 -12.08
N THR A 58 -16.19 4.91 -12.54
CA THR A 58 -17.10 5.95 -13.03
C THR A 58 -17.42 7.01 -11.98
N ARG A 59 -17.36 6.66 -10.69
CA ARG A 59 -17.57 7.60 -9.58
C ARG A 59 -16.51 8.70 -9.54
N TRP A 60 -15.32 8.40 -10.05
CA TRP A 60 -14.18 9.33 -10.11
C TRP A 60 -14.02 10.00 -11.47
N ALA A 61 -14.93 9.75 -12.44
CA ALA A 61 -14.80 10.26 -13.80
C ALA A 61 -14.65 11.80 -13.87
N ALA A 62 -15.30 12.54 -12.97
CA ALA A 62 -15.19 14.01 -12.89
C ALA A 62 -13.75 14.50 -12.58
N LEU A 63 -12.96 13.69 -11.87
CA LEU A 63 -11.58 14.04 -11.50
C LEU A 63 -10.60 13.91 -12.66
N ARG A 64 -10.97 13.28 -13.79
CA ARG A 64 -10.09 13.20 -14.97
C ARG A 64 -9.59 14.56 -15.44
N SER A 65 -10.40 15.61 -15.26
CA SER A 65 -10.03 16.98 -15.59
C SER A 65 -8.80 17.50 -14.83
N LEU A 66 -8.48 16.95 -13.66
CA LEU A 66 -7.32 17.35 -12.86
C LEU A 66 -5.98 16.81 -13.40
N LEU A 67 -6.01 15.73 -14.20
CA LEU A 67 -4.81 15.12 -14.78
C LEU A 67 -4.23 15.92 -15.96
N HIS A 68 -4.94 16.95 -16.44
CA HIS A 68 -4.56 17.76 -17.61
C HIS A 68 -4.09 19.19 -17.27
N ASN A 69 -3.80 19.48 -16.00
CA ASN A 69 -3.49 20.84 -15.53
C ASN A 69 -1.97 21.14 -15.38
N GLU A 70 -1.08 20.42 -16.05
CA GLU A 70 0.37 20.71 -16.01
C GLU A 70 0.87 21.71 -17.07
N ASP A 71 0.00 22.25 -17.94
CA ASP A 71 0.41 23.17 -19.03
C ASP A 71 0.00 24.65 -18.86
N LYS A 72 -0.51 25.05 -17.68
CA LYS A 72 -0.86 26.48 -17.44
C LYS A 72 -0.32 26.98 -16.11
N GLU A 73 1.00 27.14 -16.01
CA GLU A 73 1.66 28.21 -15.22
C GLU A 73 3.20 28.13 -15.35
N VAL A 74 3.76 28.42 -16.54
CA VAL A 74 5.08 29.10 -16.66
C VAL A 74 5.11 29.91 -17.97
N SER A 75 5.06 31.24 -17.81
CA SER A 75 5.34 32.33 -18.76
C SER A 75 4.39 32.63 -19.92
#